data_AF-T1A0Q6-F1
#
_entry.id   AF-T1A0Q6-F1
#
_cell.length_a   1.000
_cell.length_b   1.000
_cell.length_c   1.000
_cell.angle_alpha   90.00
_cell.angle_beta   90.00
_cell.angle_gamma   90.00
#
_symmetry.space_group_name_H-M   'P 1'
#
loop_
_entity.id
_entity.type
_entity.pdbx_description
1 polymer ?
#
loop_
_entity_poly.entity_id
_entity_poly.type
_entity_poly.pdbx_seq_one_letter_code
_entity_poly.pdbx_strand_id
1 'polypeptide(L)'
;MNPLRRLLMLVLLLALAPLARAGISSAPGRDLQVELVTYGPGRVYWERFGHVAIILRDTRSGEAISFNYGVFDFDTHDFFLKFIRGHMLYSMDAEYAGPEVTSYIDAGRAVRIEKLAFTPAQASALRDFLLWNDQPQNRQYRYDYFDDNCATRVRDALNRALGGAIQAQTQQ
;
A
#
# COMPACT_ATOMS: atom_id res chain seq x y z
N MET A 1 -7.31 -46.33 25.78
CA MET A 1 -7.25 -44.84 25.82
C MET A 1 -8.66 -44.32 26.03
N ASN A 2 -8.95 -43.67 27.16
CA ASN A 2 -10.33 -43.26 27.51
C ASN A 2 -10.93 -42.32 26.46
N PRO A 3 -12.22 -42.47 26.11
CA PRO A 3 -12.88 -41.62 25.11
C PRO A 3 -12.85 -40.15 25.52
N LEU A 4 -12.91 -39.85 26.82
CA LEU A 4 -12.77 -38.52 27.38
C LEU A 4 -11.39 -37.89 27.10
N ARG A 5 -10.32 -38.69 27.10
CA ARG A 5 -8.95 -38.22 26.81
C ARG A 5 -8.75 -37.93 25.32
N ARG A 6 -9.42 -38.68 24.44
CA ARG A 6 -9.45 -38.41 22.99
C ARG A 6 -10.23 -37.13 22.70
N LEU A 7 -11.36 -36.92 23.35
CA LEU A 7 -12.16 -35.71 23.21
C LEU A 7 -11.40 -34.47 23.70
N LEU A 8 -10.74 -34.55 24.86
CA LEU A 8 -9.89 -33.46 25.37
C LEU A 8 -8.72 -33.13 24.44
N MET A 9 -8.05 -34.15 23.88
CA MET A 9 -6.98 -33.92 22.90
C MET A 9 -7.51 -33.26 21.63
N LEU A 10 -8.70 -33.63 21.16
CA LEU A 10 -9.31 -33.03 19.96
C LEU A 10 -9.69 -31.57 20.19
N VAL A 11 -10.29 -31.23 21.33
CA VAL A 11 -10.62 -29.85 21.69
C VAL A 11 -9.36 -28.99 21.85
N LEU A 12 -8.31 -29.56 22.46
CA LEU A 12 -7.02 -28.88 22.58
C LEU A 12 -6.36 -28.65 21.20
N LEU A 13 -6.44 -29.62 20.28
CA LEU A 13 -5.95 -29.49 18.90
C LEU A 13 -6.73 -28.44 18.09
N LEU A 14 -8.05 -28.32 18.26
CA LEU A 14 -8.84 -27.27 17.62
C LEU A 14 -8.60 -25.88 18.22
N ALA A 15 -8.28 -25.79 19.52
CA ALA A 15 -7.94 -24.52 20.18
C ALA A 15 -6.53 -24.01 19.83
N LEU A 16 -5.63 -24.90 19.40
CA LEU A 16 -4.27 -24.57 18.94
C LEU A 16 -4.14 -24.47 17.41
N ALA A 17 -5.22 -24.74 16.65
CA ALA A 17 -5.20 -24.48 15.22
C ALA A 17 -5.00 -22.97 15.03
N PRO A 18 -3.93 -22.52 14.35
CA PRO A 18 -3.80 -21.11 14.06
C PRO A 18 -5.03 -20.72 13.25
N LEU A 19 -5.80 -19.74 13.74
CA LEU A 19 -6.60 -18.93 12.84
C LEU A 19 -5.59 -18.20 11.95
N ALA A 20 -5.11 -18.89 10.91
CA ALA A 20 -4.37 -18.26 9.84
C ALA A 20 -5.36 -17.29 9.20
N ARG A 21 -5.38 -16.06 9.72
CA ARG A 21 -6.07 -14.96 9.10
C ARG A 21 -5.22 -14.68 7.87
N ALA A 22 -5.61 -15.28 6.74
CA ALA A 22 -5.05 -14.95 5.44
C ALA A 22 -5.25 -13.45 5.27
N GLY A 23 -4.18 -12.69 5.42
CA GLY A 23 -4.16 -11.25 5.14
C GLY A 23 -3.50 -11.00 3.80
N ILE A 24 -3.35 -9.74 3.43
CA ILE A 24 -2.70 -9.28 2.21
C ILE A 24 -1.36 -9.98 2.02
N SER A 25 -0.58 -10.21 3.08
CA SER A 25 0.74 -10.86 3.03
C SER A 25 0.74 -12.26 2.43
N SER A 26 -0.39 -12.98 2.45
CA SER A 26 -0.51 -14.37 1.98
C SER A 26 -1.70 -14.62 1.05
N ALA A 27 -2.57 -13.62 0.85
CA ALA A 27 -3.76 -13.74 0.02
C ALA A 27 -3.41 -14.01 -1.46
N PRO A 28 -3.85 -15.13 -2.07
CA PRO A 28 -3.48 -15.44 -3.44
C PRO A 28 -4.04 -14.39 -4.40
N GLY A 29 -3.37 -14.14 -5.53
CA GLY A 29 -3.74 -13.02 -6.39
C GLY A 29 -5.18 -13.02 -6.95
N ARG A 30 -5.85 -14.18 -6.98
CA ARG A 30 -7.28 -14.27 -7.37
C ARG A 30 -8.23 -13.67 -6.33
N ASP A 31 -7.77 -13.58 -5.08
CA ASP A 31 -8.51 -13.04 -3.95
C ASP A 31 -8.15 -11.55 -3.72
N LEU A 32 -7.14 -11.04 -4.43
CA LEU A 32 -6.69 -9.66 -4.35
C LEU A 32 -7.40 -8.75 -5.35
N GLN A 33 -7.95 -7.66 -4.84
CA GLN A 33 -8.44 -6.52 -5.60
C GLN A 33 -7.43 -5.37 -5.51
N VAL A 34 -7.00 -4.87 -6.67
CA VAL A 34 -6.09 -3.72 -6.79
C VAL A 34 -6.92 -2.47 -7.06
N GLU A 35 -6.75 -1.46 -6.22
CA GLU A 35 -7.44 -0.18 -6.34
C GLU A 35 -6.41 0.97 -6.38
N LEU A 36 -6.66 1.98 -7.21
CA LEU A 36 -5.95 3.25 -7.19
C LEU A 36 -6.79 4.26 -6.43
N VAL A 37 -6.23 4.86 -5.36
CA VAL A 37 -6.89 5.95 -4.65
C VAL A 37 -6.23 7.28 -5.01
N THR A 38 -7.05 8.25 -5.43
CA THR A 38 -6.66 9.63 -5.68
C THR A 38 -7.27 10.52 -4.61
N TYR A 39 -6.43 11.26 -3.91
CA TYR A 39 -6.79 12.26 -2.93
C TYR A 39 -6.64 13.66 -3.54
N GLY A 40 -7.71 14.45 -3.50
CA GLY A 40 -7.72 15.83 -3.99
C GLY A 40 -6.83 16.77 -3.17
N PRO A 41 -6.60 18.00 -3.65
CA PRO A 41 -5.78 19.00 -2.96
C PRO A 41 -6.27 19.31 -1.53
N GLY A 42 -5.31 19.50 -0.63
CA GLY A 42 -5.56 20.02 0.73
C GLY A 42 -5.29 21.52 0.85
N ARG A 43 -5.46 22.05 2.07
CA ARG A 43 -5.32 23.49 2.36
C ARG A 43 -3.89 23.90 2.65
N VAL A 44 -3.04 22.97 3.09
CA VAL A 44 -1.65 23.24 3.45
C VAL A 44 -0.74 23.06 2.23
N TYR A 45 0.39 23.77 2.19
CA TYR A 45 1.19 23.92 0.97
C TYR A 45 1.73 22.59 0.41
N TRP A 46 2.06 21.62 1.25
CA TRP A 46 2.50 20.28 0.83
C TRP A 46 1.35 19.37 0.34
N GLU A 47 0.10 19.74 0.57
CA GLU A 47 -1.09 18.97 0.15
C GLU A 47 -1.70 19.48 -1.16
N ARG A 48 -1.19 20.60 -1.68
CA ARG A 48 -1.85 21.41 -2.71
C ARG A 48 -1.94 20.71 -4.07
N PHE A 49 -1.14 19.67 -4.28
CA PHE A 49 -1.13 18.86 -5.51
C PHE A 49 -1.91 17.53 -5.38
N GLY A 50 -2.53 17.28 -4.23
CA GLY A 50 -3.20 16.02 -3.96
C GLY A 50 -2.23 14.90 -3.57
N HIS A 51 -2.72 13.65 -3.62
CA HIS A 51 -1.92 12.46 -3.34
C HIS A 51 -2.51 11.24 -4.05
N VAL A 52 -1.72 10.19 -4.25
CA VAL A 52 -2.16 8.93 -4.85
C VAL A 52 -1.48 7.77 -4.15
N ALA A 53 -2.23 6.67 -3.96
CA ALA A 53 -1.74 5.44 -3.34
C ALA A 53 -2.38 4.20 -4.01
N ILE A 54 -1.81 3.03 -3.74
CA ILE A 54 -2.34 1.74 -4.17
C ILE A 54 -3.00 1.08 -2.98
N ILE A 55 -4.27 0.69 -3.10
CA ILE A 55 -4.93 -0.15 -2.10
C ILE A 55 -4.96 -1.59 -2.62
N LEU A 56 -4.46 -2.52 -1.81
CA LEU A 56 -4.73 -3.94 -1.99
C LEU A 56 -5.81 -4.37 -1.00
N ARG A 57 -6.86 -5.01 -1.52
CA ARG A 57 -7.94 -5.59 -0.72
C ARG A 57 -8.00 -7.09 -0.91
N ASP A 58 -7.92 -7.84 0.18
CA ASP A 58 -8.20 -9.26 0.18
C ASP A 58 -9.72 -9.47 0.33
N THR A 59 -10.34 -9.98 -0.72
CA THR A 59 -11.77 -10.23 -0.79
C THR A 59 -12.24 -11.38 0.11
N ARG A 60 -11.32 -12.22 0.62
CA ARG A 60 -11.63 -13.33 1.52
C ARG A 60 -11.64 -12.89 2.98
N SER A 61 -10.64 -12.13 3.40
CA SER A 61 -10.52 -11.66 4.79
C SER A 61 -11.16 -10.30 5.05
N GLY A 62 -11.37 -9.51 3.99
CA GLY A 62 -11.84 -8.13 4.06
C GLY A 62 -10.74 -7.13 4.41
N GLU A 63 -9.51 -7.58 4.62
CA GLU A 63 -8.37 -6.69 4.88
C GLU A 63 -8.09 -5.81 3.67
N ALA A 64 -7.81 -4.52 3.93
CA ALA A 64 -7.42 -3.56 2.91
C ALA A 64 -6.27 -2.71 3.42
N ILE A 65 -5.14 -2.76 2.71
CA ILE A 65 -3.92 -2.03 3.02
C ILE A 65 -3.68 -1.03 1.91
N SER A 66 -3.48 0.23 2.30
CA SER A 66 -3.01 1.30 1.44
C SER A 66 -1.50 1.37 1.49
N PHE A 67 -0.89 1.33 0.31
CA PHE A 67 0.53 1.48 0.10
C PHE A 67 0.76 2.86 -0.50
N ASN A 68 1.20 3.78 0.35
CA ASN A 68 1.39 5.17 -0.02
C ASN A 68 2.90 5.50 -0.09
N TYR A 69 3.24 6.43 -0.97
CA TYR A 69 4.60 6.88 -1.20
C TYR A 69 4.67 8.38 -0.90
N GLY A 70 4.67 8.76 0.36
CA GLY A 70 4.58 10.18 0.69
C GLY A 70 4.92 10.53 2.13
N VAL A 71 5.37 9.55 2.91
CA VAL A 71 5.67 9.76 4.33
C VAL A 71 7.07 10.35 4.46
N PHE A 72 7.20 11.36 5.31
CA PHE A 72 8.48 11.97 5.63
C PHE A 72 8.52 12.32 7.12
N ASP A 73 9.72 12.35 7.68
CA ASP A 73 9.95 12.66 9.09
C ASP A 73 10.04 14.19 9.30
N PHE A 74 9.05 14.77 9.96
CA PHE A 74 9.02 16.20 10.30
C PHE A 74 10.09 16.58 11.34
N ASP A 75 10.60 15.62 12.12
CA ASP A 75 11.61 15.85 13.16
C ASP A 75 13.05 15.82 12.61
N THR A 76 13.22 15.69 11.28
CA THR A 76 14.55 15.85 10.70
C THR A 76 15.07 17.27 10.91
N HIS A 77 16.22 17.39 11.59
CA HIS A 77 16.93 18.66 11.77
C HIS A 77 17.09 19.37 10.42
N ASP A 78 16.80 20.68 10.38
CA ASP A 78 16.80 21.52 9.17
C ASP A 78 15.75 21.17 8.10
N PHE A 79 14.58 20.62 8.48
CA PHE A 79 13.46 20.28 7.59
C PHE A 79 13.23 21.33 6.48
N PHE A 80 13.04 22.60 6.83
CA PHE A 80 12.72 23.66 5.86
C PHE A 80 13.85 23.93 4.87
N LEU A 81 15.11 23.86 5.32
CA LEU A 81 16.29 24.03 4.46
C LEU A 81 16.51 22.81 3.55
N LYS A 82 16.24 21.59 4.02
CA LYS A 82 16.29 20.37 3.20
C LYS A 82 15.16 20.31 2.18
N PHE A 83 13.98 20.79 2.55
CA PHE A 83 12.83 20.94 1.67
C PHE A 83 13.13 21.89 0.51
N ILE A 84 13.61 23.11 0.79
CA ILE A 84 13.98 24.08 -0.27
C ILE A 84 15.12 23.57 -1.17
N ARG A 85 16.03 22.75 -0.62
CA ARG A 85 17.17 22.19 -1.38
C ARG A 85 16.86 20.87 -2.10
N GLY A 86 15.65 20.30 -1.96
CA GLY A 86 15.30 19.03 -2.60
C GLY A 86 16.06 17.82 -2.04
N HIS A 87 16.36 17.81 -0.74
CA HIS A 87 17.12 16.73 -0.09
C HIS A 87 16.30 15.95 0.94
N MET A 88 14.98 15.88 0.74
CA MET A 88 14.09 15.17 1.64
C MET A 88 14.15 13.66 1.36
N LEU A 89 14.39 12.88 2.41
CA LEU A 89 14.20 11.43 2.40
C LEU A 89 12.72 11.16 2.67
N TYR A 90 12.05 10.58 1.70
CA TYR A 90 10.69 10.09 1.85
C TYR A 90 10.72 8.58 2.02
N SER A 91 9.65 8.05 2.61
CA SER A 91 9.42 6.63 2.71
C SER A 91 8.07 6.25 2.14
N MET A 92 8.03 5.04 1.60
CA MET A 92 6.81 4.27 1.50
C MET A 92 6.30 3.91 2.89
N ASP A 93 4.98 3.86 3.04
CA ASP A 93 4.31 3.30 4.20
C ASP A 93 3.13 2.40 3.80
N ALA A 94 2.77 1.48 4.69
CA ALA A 94 1.71 0.50 4.50
C ALA A 94 0.76 0.54 5.71
N GLU A 95 -0.45 1.05 5.49
CA GLU A 95 -1.44 1.27 6.55
C GLU A 95 -2.81 0.72 6.19
N TYR A 96 -3.69 0.54 7.17
CA TYR A 96 -5.07 0.18 6.86
C TYR A 96 -5.76 1.28 6.05
N ALA A 97 -6.33 0.91 4.90
CA ALA A 97 -6.91 1.87 3.97
C ALA A 97 -8.11 2.63 4.54
N GLY A 98 -8.89 2.01 5.44
CA GLY A 98 -10.10 2.62 6.02
C GLY A 98 -9.81 3.88 6.85
N PRO A 99 -8.95 3.80 7.88
CA PRO A 99 -8.49 4.97 8.63
C PRO A 99 -7.82 6.03 7.75
N GLU A 100 -6.93 5.63 6.84
CA GLU A 100 -6.25 6.57 5.93
C GLU A 100 -7.29 7.34 5.10
N VAL A 101 -8.15 6.64 4.34
CA VAL A 101 -9.19 7.27 3.51
C VAL A 101 -10.11 8.18 4.33
N THR A 102 -10.54 7.74 5.51
CA THR A 102 -11.38 8.55 6.40
C THR A 102 -10.69 9.85 6.79
N SER A 103 -9.40 9.82 7.12
CA SER A 103 -8.66 11.02 7.50
C SER A 103 -8.62 12.09 6.39
N TYR A 104 -8.53 11.67 5.12
CA TYR A 104 -8.58 12.59 3.98
C TYR A 104 -9.98 13.17 3.77
N ILE A 105 -11.03 12.36 3.95
CA ILE A 105 -12.42 12.81 3.89
C ILE A 105 -12.71 13.84 4.98
N ASP A 106 -12.29 13.56 6.23
CA ASP A 106 -12.47 14.44 7.38
C ASP A 106 -11.71 15.77 7.21
N ALA A 107 -10.58 15.75 6.50
CA ALA A 107 -9.85 16.95 6.08
C ALA A 107 -10.55 17.75 4.95
N GLY A 108 -11.73 17.33 4.50
CA GLY A 108 -12.51 17.98 3.45
C GLY A 108 -11.95 17.77 2.05
N ARG A 109 -11.13 16.74 1.84
CA ARG A 109 -10.49 16.45 0.54
C ARG A 109 -11.39 15.52 -0.28
N ALA A 110 -11.42 15.73 -1.60
CA ALA A 110 -12.07 14.80 -2.51
C ALA A 110 -11.32 13.46 -2.50
N VAL A 111 -12.03 12.34 -2.51
CA VAL A 111 -11.42 11.00 -2.61
C VAL A 111 -12.08 10.23 -3.74
N ARG A 112 -11.26 9.64 -4.61
CA ARG A 112 -11.71 8.82 -5.74
C ARG A 112 -10.95 7.49 -5.71
N ILE A 113 -11.68 6.38 -5.72
CA ILE A 113 -11.12 5.03 -5.69
C ILE A 113 -11.52 4.32 -6.98
N GLU A 114 -10.54 3.82 -7.72
CA GLU A 114 -10.71 3.14 -8.99
C GLU A 114 -10.22 1.70 -8.91
N LYS A 115 -11.09 0.75 -9.27
CA LYS A 115 -10.71 -0.65 -9.36
C LYS A 115 -9.94 -0.88 -10.66
N LEU A 116 -8.75 -1.46 -10.55
CA LEU A 116 -7.90 -1.74 -11.70
C LEU A 116 -8.09 -3.19 -12.17
N ALA A 117 -8.08 -3.39 -13.48
CA ALA A 117 -8.20 -4.71 -14.09
C ALA A 117 -6.85 -5.44 -14.05
N PHE A 118 -6.63 -6.24 -13.01
CA PHE A 118 -5.44 -7.09 -12.86
C PHE A 118 -5.81 -8.56 -13.01
N THR A 119 -4.98 -9.32 -13.72
CA THR A 119 -5.04 -10.79 -13.65
C THR A 119 -4.55 -11.25 -12.27
N PRO A 120 -4.93 -12.47 -11.82
CA PRO A 120 -4.44 -13.02 -10.56
C PRO A 120 -2.90 -13.04 -10.47
N ALA A 121 -2.20 -13.32 -11.57
CA ALA A 121 -0.74 -13.33 -11.60
C ALA A 121 -0.15 -11.93 -11.38
N GLN A 122 -0.70 -10.92 -12.06
CA GLN A 122 -0.27 -9.53 -11.90
C GLN A 122 -0.57 -8.99 -10.49
N ALA A 123 -1.73 -9.32 -9.93
CA ALA A 123 -2.10 -8.89 -8.58
C ALA A 123 -1.15 -9.50 -7.52
N SER A 124 -0.80 -10.79 -7.67
CA SER A 124 0.20 -11.43 -6.81
C SER A 124 1.57 -10.77 -6.95
N ALA A 125 2.01 -10.50 -8.19
CA ALA A 125 3.30 -9.84 -8.44
C ALA A 125 3.36 -8.43 -7.84
N LEU A 126 2.25 -7.68 -7.93
CA LEU A 126 2.14 -6.36 -7.30
C LEU A 126 2.23 -6.45 -5.78
N ARG A 127 1.47 -7.36 -5.16
CA ARG A 127 1.55 -7.62 -3.70
C ARG A 127 2.99 -7.92 -3.28
N ASP A 128 3.63 -8.87 -3.95
CA ASP A 128 4.99 -9.31 -3.59
C ASP A 128 5.99 -8.16 -3.69
N PHE A 129 5.86 -7.32 -4.71
CA PHE A 129 6.67 -6.12 -4.85
C PHE A 129 6.41 -5.10 -3.73
N LEU A 130 5.14 -4.79 -3.42
CA LEU A 130 4.80 -3.81 -2.38
C LEU A 130 5.28 -4.26 -1.01
N LEU A 131 5.10 -5.54 -0.65
CA LEU A 131 5.59 -6.10 0.61
C LEU A 131 7.12 -6.12 0.69
N TRP A 132 7.80 -6.35 -0.43
CA TRP A 132 9.26 -6.20 -0.49
C TRP A 132 9.67 -4.73 -0.32
N ASN A 133 8.97 -3.81 -0.97
CA ASN A 133 9.29 -2.38 -0.93
C ASN A 133 9.04 -1.78 0.46
N ASP A 134 8.06 -2.28 1.21
CA ASP A 134 7.73 -1.82 2.57
C ASP A 134 8.81 -2.19 3.62
N GLN A 135 9.73 -3.10 3.29
CA GLN A 135 10.80 -3.47 4.22
C GLN A 135 11.70 -2.26 4.55
N PRO A 136 12.23 -2.15 5.78
CA PRO A 136 13.01 -0.98 6.23
C PRO A 136 14.15 -0.58 5.27
N GLN A 137 14.81 -1.58 4.66
CA GLN A 137 15.90 -1.39 3.71
C GLN A 137 15.48 -0.92 2.31
N ASN A 138 14.19 -1.05 1.95
CA ASN A 138 13.70 -0.77 0.60
C ASN A 138 12.73 0.41 0.55
N ARG A 139 12.13 0.80 1.69
CA ARG A 139 11.06 1.80 1.73
C ARG A 139 11.52 3.23 1.54
N GLN A 140 12.79 3.53 1.84
CA GLN A 140 13.32 4.89 1.76
C GLN A 140 13.79 5.24 0.34
N TYR A 141 13.48 6.45 -0.09
CA TYR A 141 13.93 6.99 -1.38
C TYR A 141 14.15 8.50 -1.30
N ARG A 142 14.97 9.03 -2.22
CA ARG A 142 15.13 10.47 -2.38
C ARG A 142 13.98 10.98 -3.21
N TYR A 143 13.26 11.96 -2.68
CA TYR A 143 12.14 12.54 -3.40
C TYR A 143 12.63 13.57 -4.40
N ASP A 144 12.26 13.37 -5.67
CA ASP A 144 12.37 14.34 -6.74
C ASP A 144 10.97 14.73 -7.21
N TYR A 145 10.69 16.04 -7.22
CA TYR A 145 9.36 16.55 -7.56
C TYR A 145 8.87 16.15 -8.95
N PHE A 146 9.78 15.97 -9.91
CA PHE A 146 9.42 15.65 -11.29
C PHE A 146 9.61 14.17 -11.60
N ASP A 147 10.72 13.59 -11.13
CA ASP A 147 11.14 12.26 -11.56
C ASP A 147 10.79 11.15 -10.55
N ASP A 148 10.76 11.45 -9.25
CA ASP A 148 10.73 10.45 -8.18
C ASP A 148 9.86 10.89 -6.99
N ASN A 149 8.54 10.81 -7.16
CA ASN A 149 7.53 11.27 -6.22
C ASN A 149 6.44 10.22 -5.98
N CYS A 150 5.44 10.60 -5.18
CA CYS A 150 4.30 9.74 -4.85
C CYS A 150 3.61 9.13 -6.09
N ALA A 151 3.40 9.94 -7.12
CA ALA A 151 2.71 9.51 -8.33
C ALA A 151 3.60 8.67 -9.24
N THR A 152 4.89 9.02 -9.39
CA THR A 152 5.80 8.22 -10.21
C THR A 152 6.11 6.87 -9.57
N ARG A 153 6.22 6.79 -8.23
CA ARG A 153 6.37 5.52 -7.51
C ARG A 153 5.17 4.60 -7.66
N VAL A 154 3.95 5.14 -7.55
CA VAL A 154 2.71 4.38 -7.82
C VAL A 154 2.68 3.91 -9.28
N ARG A 155 2.97 4.80 -10.24
CA ARG A 155 3.06 4.46 -11.67
C ARG A 155 4.04 3.32 -11.91
N ASP A 156 5.22 3.38 -11.31
CA ASP A 156 6.29 2.41 -11.55
C ASP A 156 5.98 1.05 -10.91
N ALA A 157 5.38 1.03 -9.71
CA ALA A 157 4.89 -0.18 -9.07
C ALA A 157 3.83 -0.89 -9.94
N LEU A 158 2.86 -0.13 -10.45
CA LEU A 158 1.84 -0.65 -11.37
C LEU A 158 2.46 -1.11 -12.69
N ASN A 159 3.34 -0.32 -13.29
CA ASN A 159 4.00 -0.65 -14.56
C ASN A 159 4.82 -1.94 -14.45
N ARG A 160 5.52 -2.13 -13.33
CA ARG A 160 6.27 -3.37 -13.04
C ARG A 160 5.34 -4.57 -13.03
N ALA A 161 4.23 -4.50 -12.29
CA ALA A 161 3.27 -5.60 -12.20
C ALA A 161 2.54 -5.87 -13.53
N LEU A 162 2.35 -4.83 -14.35
CA LEU A 162 1.74 -4.91 -15.67
C LEU A 162 2.73 -5.26 -16.79
N GLY A 163 4.00 -5.55 -16.47
CA GLY A 163 5.00 -5.95 -17.47
C GLY A 163 5.38 -4.85 -18.46
N GLY A 164 5.41 -3.58 -18.03
CA GLY A 164 5.82 -2.46 -18.87
C GLY A 164 4.70 -1.81 -19.69
N ALA A 165 3.46 -2.24 -19.52
CA ALA A 165 2.34 -1.80 -20.35
C ALA A 165 2.02 -0.29 -20.24
N ILE A 166 2.31 0.34 -19.09
CA ILE A 166 2.10 1.80 -18.91
C ILE A 166 3.18 2.55 -19.69
N GLN A 167 4.45 2.17 -19.51
CA GLN A 167 5.58 2.79 -20.20
C GLN A 167 5.45 2.70 -21.73
N ALA A 168 4.98 1.56 -22.24
CA ALA A 168 4.77 1.36 -23.68
C ALA A 168 3.76 2.34 -24.30
N GLN A 169 2.86 2.92 -23.50
CA GLN A 169 1.85 3.89 -23.98
C GLN A 169 2.35 5.34 -23.94
N THR A 170 3.37 5.64 -23.15
CA THR A 170 3.88 7.01 -22.96
C THR A 170 5.17 7.30 -23.74
N GLN A 171 5.70 6.31 -24.46
CA GLN A 171 6.88 6.43 -25.32
C GLN A 171 6.53 6.53 -26.82
N GLN A 172 5.26 6.79 -27.14
CA GLN A 172 4.77 7.13 -28.48
C GLN A 172 4.87 8.65 -28.69
#